data_AF-A0A7J6KLF7-F1
#
_entry.id   AF-A0A7J6KLF7-F1
#
_cell.length_a   1.000
_cell.length_b   1.000
_cell.length_c   1.000
_cell.angle_alpha   90.00
_cell.angle_beta   90.00
_cell.angle_gamma   90.00
#
_symmetry.space_group_name_H-M   'P 1'
#
loop_
_entity.id
_entity.type
_entity.pdbx_description
1 polymer ?
#
loop_
_entity_poly.entity_id
_entity_poly.type
_entity_poly.pdbx_seq_one_letter_code
_entity_poly.pdbx_strand_id
1 'polypeptide(L)'
;MFDDFKKVATGECKPFYNKELAAKIDDQVGSRLDAKILKTLLKLSAHLQMTNFFKAGTASAIAMRFDGEVLADRPRTLFPTIPYAVYLVVGKSFYGFHIRFTEIARGGIRLILSRNKQVYKKNCATLLEENYNLAYTQQLKNKDIPEGGSKGTILMDTDSQNLKTSGREAFNNYIDALLDCILAKETGLYSNLSKPEMLFFGPDENTAGFMKLGALRAKA
;
A
#
# COMPACT_ATOMS: atom_id res chain seq x y z
N MET A 1 16.76 -16.29 -2.21
CA MET A 1 16.33 -15.35 -1.13
C MET A 1 15.12 -14.65 -1.72
N PHE A 2 13.96 -14.64 -1.04
CA PHE A 2 12.62 -14.26 -1.55
C PHE A 2 11.90 -15.23 -2.52
N ASP A 3 12.30 -16.51 -2.60
CA ASP A 3 11.76 -17.48 -3.56
C ASP A 3 10.22 -17.62 -3.51
N ASP A 4 9.62 -17.72 -2.31
CA ASP A 4 8.16 -17.78 -2.15
C ASP A 4 7.48 -16.50 -2.65
N PHE A 5 8.05 -15.34 -2.30
CA PHE A 5 7.54 -14.04 -2.76
C PHE A 5 7.60 -13.92 -4.28
N LYS A 6 8.71 -14.37 -4.90
CA LYS A 6 8.87 -14.40 -6.35
C LYS A 6 7.79 -15.28 -6.97
N LYS A 7 7.62 -16.52 -6.51
CA LYS A 7 6.63 -17.47 -7.04
C LYS A 7 5.21 -16.93 -6.99
N VAL A 8 4.84 -16.28 -5.88
CA VAL A 8 3.52 -15.65 -5.73
C VAL A 8 3.37 -14.45 -6.68
N ALA A 9 4.40 -13.61 -6.77
CA ALA A 9 4.39 -12.40 -7.58
C ALA A 9 4.43 -12.67 -9.09
N THR A 10 5.04 -13.78 -9.54
CA THR A 10 5.12 -14.19 -10.94
C THR A 10 4.00 -15.15 -11.35
N GLY A 11 3.16 -15.60 -10.40
CA GLY A 11 2.05 -16.50 -10.65
C GLY A 11 2.42 -17.98 -10.77
N GLU A 12 3.62 -18.36 -10.32
CA GLU A 12 4.03 -19.77 -10.21
C GLU A 12 3.23 -20.50 -9.13
N CYS A 13 2.75 -19.79 -8.09
CA CYS A 13 1.83 -20.35 -7.11
C CYS A 13 0.83 -19.32 -6.56
N LYS A 14 -0.23 -19.81 -5.91
CA LYS A 14 -1.17 -18.95 -5.17
C LYS A 14 -0.55 -18.45 -3.87
N PRO A 15 -0.97 -17.28 -3.36
CA PRO A 15 -0.52 -16.75 -2.08
C PRO A 15 -0.74 -17.77 -0.95
N PHE A 16 0.28 -18.02 -0.14
CA PHE A 16 0.22 -19.01 0.94
C PHE A 16 1.10 -18.63 2.12
N TYR A 17 0.76 -19.14 3.30
CA TYR A 17 1.58 -18.98 4.51
C TYR A 17 2.55 -20.16 4.64
N ASN A 18 3.86 -19.89 4.58
CA ASN A 18 4.88 -20.93 4.69
C ASN A 18 5.05 -21.38 6.16
N LYS A 19 4.36 -22.46 6.53
CA LYS A 19 4.38 -23.04 7.88
C LYS A 19 5.76 -23.60 8.27
N GLU A 20 6.49 -24.18 7.33
CA GLU A 20 7.82 -24.72 7.58
C GLU A 20 8.82 -23.62 7.92
N LEU A 21 8.78 -22.51 7.18
CA LEU A 21 9.62 -21.36 7.44
C LEU A 21 9.20 -20.66 8.75
N ALA A 22 7.91 -20.61 9.06
CA ALA A 22 7.43 -20.11 10.35
C ALA A 22 7.97 -20.93 11.53
N ALA A 23 8.00 -22.25 11.43
CA ALA A 23 8.56 -23.14 12.45
C ALA A 23 10.08 -22.94 12.59
N LYS A 24 10.81 -22.76 11.49
CA LYS A 24 12.24 -22.42 11.52
C LYS A 24 12.52 -21.08 12.20
N ILE A 25 11.66 -20.08 11.99
CA ILE A 25 11.76 -18.79 12.68
C ILE A 25 11.61 -18.97 14.19
N ASP A 26 10.63 -19.77 14.63
CA ASP A 26 10.43 -20.05 16.06
C ASP A 26 11.61 -20.77 16.72
N ASP A 27 12.26 -21.68 15.98
CA ASP A 27 13.40 -22.45 16.46
C ASP A 27 14.70 -21.64 16.49
N GLN A 28 14.96 -20.82 15.47
CA GLN A 28 16.28 -20.22 15.25
C GLN A 28 16.39 -18.75 15.67
N VAL A 29 15.29 -18.03 15.84
CA VAL A 29 15.31 -16.59 16.11
C VAL A 29 15.03 -16.33 17.58
N GLY A 30 16.09 -16.12 18.36
CA GLY A 30 15.98 -15.91 19.81
C GLY A 30 15.24 -14.63 20.21
N SER A 31 15.22 -13.60 19.36
CA SER A 31 14.51 -12.36 19.61
C SER A 31 13.04 -12.47 19.21
N ARG A 32 12.14 -12.33 20.19
CA ARG A 32 10.69 -12.34 19.95
C ARG A 32 10.24 -11.24 18.97
N LEU A 33 10.91 -10.09 18.99
CA LEU A 33 10.60 -8.99 18.07
C LEU A 33 10.98 -9.36 16.63
N ASP A 34 12.16 -9.91 16.42
CA ASP A 34 12.65 -10.28 15.09
C ASP A 34 11.83 -11.43 14.52
N ALA A 35 11.50 -12.43 15.35
CA ALA A 35 10.60 -13.51 14.97
C ALA A 35 9.23 -12.98 14.52
N LYS A 36 8.68 -11.99 15.23
CA LYS A 36 7.42 -11.33 14.86
C LYS A 36 7.54 -10.58 13.54
N ILE A 37 8.64 -9.87 13.30
CA ILE A 37 8.90 -9.16 12.04
C ILE A 37 8.94 -10.16 10.88
N LEU A 38 9.71 -11.25 11.00
CA LEU A 38 9.84 -12.26 9.96
C LEU A 38 8.51 -12.98 9.68
N LYS A 39 7.75 -13.34 10.72
CA LYS A 39 6.41 -13.90 10.56
C LYS A 39 5.42 -12.92 9.92
N THR A 40 5.59 -11.62 10.14
CA THR A 40 4.80 -10.59 9.46
C THR A 40 5.11 -10.60 7.96
N LEU A 41 6.37 -10.78 7.54
CA LEU A 41 6.71 -10.93 6.13
C LEU A 41 6.05 -12.17 5.50
N LEU A 42 6.03 -13.31 6.20
CA LEU A 42 5.31 -14.50 5.72
C LEU A 42 3.81 -14.25 5.54
N LYS A 43 3.22 -13.51 6.48
CA LYS A 43 1.82 -13.10 6.38
C LYS A 43 1.59 -12.17 5.18
N LEU A 44 2.45 -11.18 4.96
CA LEU A 44 2.35 -10.29 3.79
C LEU A 44 2.41 -11.08 2.49
N SER A 45 3.34 -12.04 2.36
CA SER A 45 3.39 -12.94 1.20
C SER A 45 2.13 -13.78 1.03
N ALA A 46 1.53 -14.25 2.12
CA ALA A 46 0.30 -15.04 2.10
C ALA A 46 -0.93 -14.26 1.64
N HIS A 47 -0.92 -12.94 1.77
CA HIS A 47 -2.01 -12.05 1.34
C HIS A 47 -1.66 -11.24 0.08
N LEU A 48 -0.48 -11.45 -0.51
CA LEU A 48 -0.03 -10.68 -1.67
C LEU A 48 -0.82 -11.09 -2.91
N GLN A 49 -1.57 -10.15 -3.48
CA GLN A 49 -2.39 -10.42 -4.66
C GLN A 49 -1.76 -9.89 -5.95
N MET A 50 -0.93 -8.85 -5.86
CA MET A 50 -0.24 -8.25 -7.00
C MET A 50 0.93 -7.39 -6.53
N THR A 51 1.99 -7.28 -7.33
CA THR A 51 3.10 -6.34 -7.09
C THR A 51 3.79 -5.95 -8.39
N ASN A 52 4.30 -4.72 -8.47
CA ASN A 52 5.13 -4.28 -9.59
C ASN A 52 6.64 -4.53 -9.38
N PHE A 53 7.02 -5.25 -8.33
CA PHE A 53 8.43 -5.51 -7.98
C PHE A 53 9.23 -6.18 -9.11
N PHE A 54 8.59 -7.04 -9.91
CA PHE A 54 9.21 -7.75 -11.04
C PHE A 54 8.81 -7.20 -12.40
N LYS A 55 8.28 -5.97 -12.46
CA LYS A 55 7.94 -5.29 -13.72
C LYS A 55 9.18 -5.22 -14.61
N ALA A 56 8.99 -5.38 -15.92
CA ALA A 56 10.04 -5.10 -16.88
C ALA A 56 10.38 -3.59 -16.89
N GLY A 57 11.65 -3.25 -16.68
CA GLY A 57 12.11 -1.87 -16.51
C GLY A 57 12.14 -1.42 -15.04
N THR A 58 12.53 -0.17 -14.81
CA THR A 58 12.69 0.36 -13.44
C THR A 58 11.39 1.00 -12.97
N ALA A 59 10.71 0.37 -12.01
CA ALA A 59 9.57 0.98 -11.32
C ALA A 59 10.02 2.21 -10.51
N SER A 60 9.24 3.29 -10.56
CA SER A 60 9.54 4.54 -9.82
C SER A 60 9.30 4.40 -8.31
N ALA A 61 8.40 3.49 -7.93
CA ALA A 61 8.20 2.98 -6.57
C ALA A 61 7.63 1.57 -6.64
N ILE A 62 7.77 0.82 -5.55
CA ILE A 62 7.23 -0.54 -5.43
C ILE A 62 5.84 -0.47 -4.80
N ALA A 63 4.83 -1.01 -5.46
CA ALA A 63 3.50 -1.24 -4.89
C ALA A 63 3.28 -2.72 -4.64
N MET A 64 2.83 -3.06 -3.43
CA MET A 64 2.36 -4.38 -3.05
C MET A 64 0.90 -4.28 -2.66
N ARG A 65 0.03 -5.00 -3.37
CA ARG A 65 -1.41 -5.04 -3.16
C ARG A 65 -1.78 -6.30 -2.42
N PHE A 66 -2.36 -6.14 -1.23
CA PHE A 66 -2.85 -7.22 -0.39
C PHE A 66 -4.38 -7.30 -0.43
N ASP A 67 -4.93 -8.48 -0.22
CA ASP A 67 -6.34 -8.59 0.20
C ASP A 67 -6.53 -8.05 1.64
N GLY A 68 -7.78 -7.78 2.01
CA GLY A 68 -8.11 -7.20 3.31
C GLY A 68 -7.85 -8.09 4.51
N GLU A 69 -7.83 -9.41 4.32
CA GLU A 69 -7.63 -10.38 5.40
C GLU A 69 -6.23 -10.26 6.02
N VAL A 70 -5.31 -9.53 5.36
CA VAL A 70 -4.02 -9.13 5.94
C VAL A 70 -4.17 -8.36 7.27
N LEU A 71 -5.34 -7.78 7.55
CA LEU A 71 -5.65 -7.10 8.81
C LEU A 71 -6.59 -7.90 9.74
N ALA A 72 -6.95 -9.14 9.42
CA ALA A 72 -7.97 -9.90 10.15
C ALA A 72 -7.63 -10.21 11.62
N ASP A 73 -6.33 -10.37 11.93
CA ASP A 73 -5.80 -10.61 13.28
C ASP A 73 -5.58 -9.33 14.10
N ARG A 74 -5.88 -8.15 13.52
CA ARG A 74 -5.71 -6.87 14.21
C ARG A 74 -6.89 -6.62 15.14
N PRO A 75 -6.68 -5.88 16.25
CA PRO A 75 -7.77 -5.57 17.18
C PRO A 75 -8.94 -4.87 16.47
N ARG A 76 -10.15 -5.41 16.62
CA ARG A 76 -11.37 -4.83 16.03
C ARG A 76 -11.73 -3.45 16.57
N THR A 77 -11.21 -3.09 17.74
CA THR A 77 -11.30 -1.74 18.31
C THR A 77 -10.57 -0.70 17.46
N LEU A 78 -9.51 -1.09 16.74
CA LEU A 78 -8.75 -0.23 15.82
C LEU A 78 -9.14 -0.46 14.36
N PHE A 79 -9.49 -1.70 14.00
CA PHE A 79 -9.83 -2.13 12.64
C PHE A 79 -11.22 -2.83 12.62
N PRO A 80 -12.32 -2.08 12.82
CA PRO A 80 -13.67 -2.63 12.98
C PRO A 80 -14.14 -3.43 11.76
N THR A 81 -13.79 -2.99 10.55
CA THR A 81 -14.21 -3.60 9.27
C THR A 81 -13.00 -4.07 8.48
N ILE A 82 -13.09 -5.25 7.86
CA ILE A 82 -12.03 -5.74 6.94
C ILE A 82 -12.10 -4.89 5.66
N PRO A 83 -11.00 -4.22 5.24
CA PRO A 83 -11.00 -3.47 3.99
C PRO A 83 -11.10 -4.41 2.79
N TYR A 84 -11.42 -3.90 1.60
CA TYR A 84 -11.40 -4.70 0.39
C TYR A 84 -9.97 -4.96 -0.09
N ALA A 85 -9.10 -3.94 0.00
CA ALA A 85 -7.69 -4.08 -0.31
C ALA A 85 -6.82 -3.10 0.49
N VAL A 86 -5.57 -3.49 0.70
CA VAL A 86 -4.52 -2.66 1.31
C VAL A 86 -3.33 -2.64 0.37
N TYR A 87 -2.84 -1.46 0.02
CA TYR A 87 -1.61 -1.28 -0.72
C TYR A 87 -0.54 -0.75 0.22
N LEU A 88 0.66 -1.32 0.15
CA LEU A 88 1.88 -0.72 0.65
C LEU A 88 2.69 -0.22 -0.55
N VAL A 89 2.99 1.07 -0.57
CA VAL A 89 3.80 1.69 -1.63
C VAL A 89 5.09 2.21 -1.01
N VAL A 90 6.23 1.78 -1.54
CA VAL A 90 7.56 2.15 -1.05
C VAL A 90 8.35 2.78 -2.19
N GLY A 91 8.71 4.05 -2.03
CA GLY A 91 9.58 4.77 -2.95
C GLY A 91 10.94 5.07 -2.35
N LYS A 92 11.77 5.80 -3.10
CA LYS A 92 13.13 6.18 -2.69
C LYS A 92 13.19 7.02 -1.41
N SER A 93 12.18 7.86 -1.18
CA SER A 93 12.17 8.89 -0.13
C SER A 93 10.86 8.96 0.66
N PHE A 94 10.05 7.92 0.54
CA PHE A 94 8.76 7.82 1.19
C PHE A 94 8.32 6.36 1.27
N TYR A 95 7.38 6.09 2.16
CA TYR A 95 6.48 4.96 2.01
C TYR A 95 5.07 5.39 2.39
N GLY A 96 4.08 4.59 2.01
CA GLY A 96 2.69 4.98 2.14
C GLY A 96 1.74 3.81 2.04
N PHE A 97 0.50 4.06 2.45
CA PHE A 97 -0.58 3.09 2.31
C PHE A 97 -1.67 3.63 1.37
N HIS A 98 -2.35 2.72 0.69
CA HIS A 98 -3.65 2.99 0.08
C HIS A 98 -4.65 1.95 0.58
N ILE A 99 -5.72 2.37 1.23
CA ILE A 99 -6.76 1.46 1.72
C ILE A 99 -8.08 1.80 1.05
N ARG A 100 -8.86 0.77 0.70
CA ARG A 100 -10.22 0.92 0.19
C ARG A 100 -11.16 -0.14 0.77
N PHE A 101 -12.44 0.17 0.82
CA PHE A 101 -13.47 -0.69 1.43
C PHE A 101 -14.39 -1.41 0.43
N THR A 102 -14.30 -1.08 -0.85
CA THR A 102 -15.13 -1.65 -1.91
C THR A 102 -14.30 -1.93 -3.16
N GLU A 103 -14.88 -2.71 -4.07
CA GLU A 103 -14.29 -3.02 -5.37
C GLU A 103 -13.99 -1.77 -6.20
N ILE A 104 -15.00 -0.92 -6.35
CA ILE A 104 -14.86 0.40 -6.96
C ILE A 104 -14.81 1.41 -5.83
N ALA A 105 -13.72 2.16 -5.72
CA ALA A 105 -13.53 3.08 -4.61
C ALA A 105 -12.86 4.39 -5.03
N ARG A 106 -13.17 5.46 -4.29
CA ARG A 106 -12.61 6.78 -4.51
C ARG A 106 -12.11 7.42 -3.22
N GLY A 107 -11.03 8.18 -3.32
CA GLY A 107 -10.34 8.67 -2.13
C GLY A 107 -9.27 9.70 -2.39
N GLY A 108 -9.12 10.61 -1.42
CA GLY A 108 -8.03 11.59 -1.40
C GLY A 108 -6.67 10.95 -1.10
N ILE A 109 -5.60 11.48 -1.66
CA ILE A 109 -4.22 11.11 -1.31
C ILE A 109 -3.61 12.23 -0.48
N ARG A 110 -3.15 11.91 0.72
CA ARG A 110 -2.52 12.84 1.66
C ARG A 110 -1.02 12.68 1.65
N LEU A 111 -0.29 13.80 1.63
CA LEU A 111 1.16 13.80 1.81
C LEU A 111 1.52 14.33 3.19
N ILE A 112 2.16 13.50 4.00
CA ILE A 112 2.46 13.73 5.41
C ILE A 112 3.91 14.17 5.55
N LEU A 113 4.09 15.40 6.01
CA LEU A 113 5.37 15.99 6.34
C LEU A 113 5.62 15.93 7.85
N SER A 114 6.87 15.71 8.23
CA SER A 114 7.32 15.60 9.60
C SER A 114 8.32 16.71 9.91
N ARG A 115 7.93 17.66 10.76
CA ARG A 115 8.78 18.80 11.14
C ARG A 115 10.06 18.43 11.91
N ASN A 116 10.10 17.25 12.52
CA ASN A 116 11.25 16.74 13.25
C ASN A 116 11.19 15.21 13.40
N LYS A 117 12.28 14.61 13.88
CA LYS A 117 12.42 13.14 14.06
C LYS A 117 11.38 12.56 15.03
N GLN A 118 10.98 13.29 16.07
CA GLN A 118 9.97 12.84 17.02
C GLN A 118 8.60 12.71 16.36
N VAL A 119 8.19 13.72 15.58
CA VAL A 119 6.95 13.69 14.80
C VAL A 119 7.01 12.60 13.74
N TYR A 120 8.15 12.43 13.06
CA TYR A 120 8.33 11.35 12.08
C TYR A 120 8.13 9.97 12.72
N LYS A 121 8.74 9.71 13.88
CA LYS A 121 8.57 8.44 14.60
C LYS A 121 7.11 8.18 14.99
N LYS A 122 6.38 9.23 15.42
CA LYS A 122 4.95 9.12 15.72
C LYS A 122 4.15 8.78 14.47
N ASN A 123 4.32 9.55 13.38
CA ASN A 123 3.62 9.33 12.12
C ASN A 123 3.89 7.93 11.56
N CYS A 124 5.15 7.50 11.59
CA CYS A 124 5.58 6.16 11.20
C CYS A 124 4.85 5.06 11.98
N ALA A 125 4.74 5.19 13.31
CA ALA A 125 4.09 4.20 14.16
C ALA A 125 2.57 4.10 13.95
N THR A 126 1.92 5.20 13.54
CA THR A 126 0.45 5.27 13.40
C THR A 126 -0.05 5.32 11.95
N LEU A 127 0.85 5.29 10.96
CA LEU A 127 0.51 5.58 9.55
C LEU A 127 -0.60 4.67 9.00
N LEU A 128 -0.52 3.37 9.30
CA LEU A 128 -1.50 2.39 8.83
C LEU A 128 -2.89 2.65 9.45
N GLU A 129 -2.93 2.91 10.76
CA GLU A 129 -4.17 3.19 11.49
C GLU A 129 -4.79 4.51 11.03
N GLU A 130 -3.98 5.55 10.82
CA GLU A 130 -4.44 6.83 10.28
C GLU A 130 -5.03 6.65 8.87
N ASN A 131 -4.33 5.96 7.97
CA ASN A 131 -4.81 5.70 6.61
C ASN A 131 -6.14 4.92 6.63
N TYR A 132 -6.22 3.88 7.46
CA TYR A 132 -7.42 3.07 7.63
C TYR A 132 -8.61 3.93 8.11
N ASN A 133 -8.42 4.72 9.16
CA ASN A 133 -9.49 5.56 9.74
C ASN A 133 -10.00 6.61 8.75
N LEU A 134 -9.10 7.21 7.96
CA LEU A 134 -9.48 8.14 6.90
C LEU A 134 -10.25 7.45 5.78
N ALA A 135 -9.81 6.27 5.34
CA ALA A 135 -10.51 5.49 4.31
C ALA A 135 -11.89 5.02 4.81
N TYR A 136 -11.99 4.60 6.07
CA TYR A 136 -13.24 4.14 6.67
C TYR A 136 -14.24 5.29 6.82
N THR A 137 -13.76 6.48 7.22
CA THR A 137 -14.58 7.68 7.23
C THR A 137 -15.09 8.02 5.82
N GLN A 138 -14.26 7.85 4.78
CA GLN A 138 -14.69 8.05 3.40
C GLN A 138 -15.74 7.02 2.97
N GLN A 139 -15.62 5.77 3.42
CA GLN A 139 -16.60 4.71 3.14
C GLN A 139 -17.97 5.08 3.70
N LEU A 140 -18.03 5.58 4.93
CA LEU A 140 -19.28 6.01 5.57
C LEU A 140 -19.91 7.22 4.89
N LYS A 141 -19.09 8.10 4.29
CA LYS A 141 -19.55 9.28 3.53
C LYS A 141 -20.12 8.91 2.16
N ASN A 142 -19.57 7.90 1.49
CA ASN A 142 -19.92 7.53 0.13
C ASN A 142 -21.18 6.65 0.01
N LYS A 143 -22.06 6.65 1.01
CA LYS A 143 -23.25 5.78 1.07
C LYS A 143 -24.26 5.99 -0.08
N ASP A 144 -24.22 7.16 -0.74
CA ASP A 144 -25.18 7.58 -1.76
C ASP A 144 -24.62 7.54 -3.20
N ILE A 145 -23.41 6.99 -3.40
CA ILE A 145 -22.75 6.88 -4.71
C ILE A 145 -22.26 5.44 -4.95
N PRO A 146 -22.04 5.01 -6.22
CA PRO A 146 -21.63 3.63 -6.50
C PRO A 146 -20.20 3.31 -6.03
N GLU A 147 -19.32 4.31 -5.89
CA GLU A 147 -17.95 4.11 -5.43
C GLU A 147 -17.84 4.21 -3.90
N GLY A 148 -17.33 3.16 -3.24
CA GLY A 148 -17.02 3.23 -1.82
C GLY A 148 -15.78 4.06 -1.51
N GLY A 149 -15.38 4.06 -0.24
CA GLY A 149 -14.32 4.91 0.28
C GLY A 149 -12.93 4.31 0.13
N SER A 150 -11.99 5.15 -0.29
CA SER A 150 -10.56 4.87 -0.20
C SER A 150 -9.77 6.06 0.37
N LYS A 151 -8.50 5.82 0.71
CA LYS A 151 -7.54 6.87 1.08
C LYS A 151 -6.12 6.45 0.80
N GLY A 152 -5.33 7.37 0.26
CA GLY A 152 -3.88 7.27 0.20
C GLY A 152 -3.19 8.13 1.25
N THR A 153 -2.12 7.64 1.86
CA THR A 153 -1.19 8.43 2.67
C THR A 153 0.24 8.18 2.22
N ILE A 154 1.03 9.25 2.10
CA ILE A 154 2.43 9.24 1.71
C ILE A 154 3.23 9.87 2.85
N LEU A 155 4.00 9.08 3.59
CA LEU A 155 4.89 9.60 4.63
C LEU A 155 6.27 9.86 4.04
N MET A 156 6.70 11.13 4.05
CA MET A 156 8.02 11.52 3.58
C MET A 156 9.10 11.23 4.60
N ASP A 157 10.27 10.77 4.14
CA ASP A 157 11.46 10.59 4.98
C ASP A 157 11.98 11.92 5.53
N THR A 158 12.61 11.90 6.70
CA THR A 158 13.03 13.13 7.42
C THR A 158 13.91 14.07 6.62
N ASP A 159 14.64 13.54 5.65
CA ASP A 159 15.60 14.30 4.84
C ASP A 159 14.98 14.79 3.51
N SER A 160 13.72 14.44 3.27
CA SER A 160 12.98 14.68 2.01
C SER A 160 11.67 15.45 2.23
N GLN A 161 11.69 16.48 3.09
CA GLN A 161 10.50 17.20 3.55
C GLN A 161 10.07 18.39 2.65
N ASN A 162 10.77 18.67 1.55
CA ASN A 162 10.41 19.79 0.67
C ASN A 162 9.21 19.44 -0.22
N LEU A 163 8.07 20.10 0.04
CA LEU A 163 6.83 19.80 -0.66
C LEU A 163 6.91 19.98 -2.19
N LYS A 164 7.60 21.03 -2.66
CA LYS A 164 7.62 21.39 -4.09
C LYS A 164 8.54 20.49 -4.92
N THR A 165 9.59 19.93 -4.31
CA THR A 165 10.56 19.05 -4.98
C THR A 165 10.31 17.59 -4.62
N SER A 166 10.82 17.12 -3.48
CA SER A 166 10.73 15.72 -3.05
C SER A 166 9.28 15.28 -2.81
N GLY A 167 8.42 16.17 -2.30
CA GLY A 167 7.00 15.86 -2.11
C GLY A 167 6.26 15.62 -3.43
N ARG A 168 6.52 16.46 -4.44
CA ARG A 168 5.99 16.28 -5.80
C ARG A 168 6.49 14.98 -6.44
N GLU A 169 7.77 14.67 -6.28
CA GLU A 169 8.37 13.43 -6.80
C GLU A 169 7.75 12.20 -6.12
N ALA A 170 7.63 12.21 -4.79
CA ALA A 170 7.00 11.15 -4.03
C ALA A 170 5.54 10.92 -4.45
N PHE A 171 4.76 12.00 -4.62
CA PHE A 171 3.38 11.89 -5.12
C PHE A 171 3.33 11.24 -6.51
N ASN A 172 4.20 11.67 -7.43
CA ASN A 172 4.25 11.11 -8.77
C ASN A 172 4.62 9.62 -8.76
N ASN A 173 5.67 9.24 -8.02
CA ASN A 173 6.11 7.86 -7.93
C ASN A 173 5.07 6.97 -7.24
N TYR A 174 4.36 7.51 -6.24
CA TYR A 174 3.24 6.82 -5.60
C TYR A 174 2.09 6.55 -6.58
N ILE A 175 1.70 7.56 -7.37
CA ILE A 175 0.65 7.41 -8.40
C ILE A 175 1.09 6.39 -9.46
N ASP A 176 2.32 6.47 -9.96
CA ASP A 176 2.85 5.53 -10.94
C ASP A 176 2.79 4.08 -10.45
N ALA A 177 3.21 3.83 -9.21
CA ALA A 177 3.19 2.49 -8.66
C ALA A 177 1.76 1.95 -8.47
N LEU A 178 0.79 2.82 -8.18
CA LEU A 178 -0.62 2.43 -8.16
C LEU A 178 -1.17 2.22 -9.58
N LEU A 179 -0.79 3.05 -10.55
CA LEU A 179 -1.17 2.89 -11.95
C LEU A 179 -0.63 1.59 -12.54
N ASP A 180 0.57 1.18 -12.15
CA ASP A 180 1.12 -0.13 -12.52
C ASP A 180 0.16 -1.25 -12.09
N CYS A 181 -0.36 -1.20 -10.87
CA CYS A 181 -1.34 -2.19 -10.41
C CYS A 181 -2.71 -2.05 -11.08
N ILE A 182 -3.15 -0.83 -11.39
CA ILE A 182 -4.43 -0.58 -12.06
C ILE A 182 -4.42 -1.12 -13.49
N LEU A 183 -3.32 -0.87 -14.20
CA LEU A 183 -3.06 -1.25 -15.59
C LEU A 183 -2.19 -2.50 -15.64
N ALA A 184 -2.49 -3.50 -14.80
CA ALA A 184 -1.66 -4.69 -14.65
C ALA A 184 -1.45 -5.44 -15.96
N LYS A 185 -2.45 -5.47 -16.86
CA LYS A 185 -2.34 -6.14 -18.16
C LYS A 185 -1.37 -5.42 -19.08
N GLU A 186 -1.46 -4.09 -19.13
CA GLU A 186 -0.66 -3.22 -19.97
C GLU A 186 0.79 -3.15 -19.49
N THR A 187 1.00 -3.24 -18.17
CA THR A 187 2.32 -3.25 -17.55
C THR A 187 2.94 -4.64 -17.43
N GLY A 188 2.24 -5.69 -17.86
CA GLY A 188 2.71 -7.07 -17.82
C GLY A 188 2.81 -7.67 -16.41
N LEU A 189 2.10 -7.10 -15.43
CA LEU A 189 2.07 -7.61 -14.07
C LEU A 189 1.12 -8.80 -13.94
N TYR A 190 1.60 -9.84 -13.26
CA TYR A 190 0.73 -10.92 -12.84
C TYR A 190 -0.23 -10.46 -11.73
N SER A 191 -1.48 -10.91 -11.82
CA SER A 191 -2.55 -10.57 -10.89
C SER A 191 -3.25 -11.83 -10.42
N ASN A 192 -3.38 -12.00 -9.10
CA ASN A 192 -4.24 -13.03 -8.50
C ASN A 192 -5.72 -12.65 -8.46
N LEU A 193 -6.07 -11.45 -8.96
CA LEU A 193 -7.43 -10.91 -8.86
C LEU A 193 -8.35 -11.46 -9.94
N SER A 194 -9.60 -11.71 -9.58
CA SER A 194 -10.66 -12.08 -10.54
C SER A 194 -11.16 -10.89 -11.35
N LYS A 195 -10.93 -9.66 -10.87
CA LYS A 195 -11.42 -8.41 -11.46
C LYS A 195 -10.30 -7.37 -11.54
N PRO A 196 -10.34 -6.46 -12.53
CA PRO A 196 -9.38 -5.38 -12.63
C PRO A 196 -9.53 -4.40 -11.47
N GLU A 197 -8.48 -3.62 -11.26
CA GLU A 197 -8.43 -2.61 -10.22
C GLU A 197 -9.14 -1.33 -10.66
N MET A 198 -10.10 -0.85 -9.86
CA MET A 198 -10.87 0.38 -10.13
C MET A 198 -10.75 1.35 -8.95
N LEU A 199 -9.83 2.31 -9.10
CA LEU A 199 -9.50 3.31 -8.08
C LEU A 199 -9.53 4.71 -8.66
N PHE A 200 -10.24 5.61 -7.98
CA PHE A 200 -10.33 7.02 -8.36
C PHE A 200 -9.67 7.92 -7.31
N PHE A 201 -8.67 8.70 -7.73
CA PHE A 201 -7.89 9.53 -6.83
C PHE A 201 -8.40 10.96 -6.76
N GLY A 202 -8.45 11.51 -5.56
CA GLY A 202 -8.71 12.92 -5.28
C GLY A 202 -7.55 13.58 -4.54
N PRO A 203 -7.55 14.91 -4.43
CA PRO A 203 -6.62 15.62 -3.57
C PRO A 203 -6.96 15.45 -2.09
N ASP A 204 -5.96 15.66 -1.26
CA ASP A 204 -6.08 15.91 0.18
C ASP A 204 -4.97 16.90 0.62
N GLU A 205 -4.69 16.99 1.91
CA GLU A 205 -3.60 17.77 2.48
C GLU A 205 -2.29 17.54 1.69
N ASN A 206 -1.71 18.67 1.27
CA ASN A 206 -0.44 18.75 0.55
C ASN A 206 -0.40 18.14 -0.87
N THR A 207 -1.53 17.74 -1.47
CA THR A 207 -1.54 17.13 -2.82
C THR A 207 -2.42 17.84 -3.86
N ALA A 208 -3.20 18.84 -3.46
CA ALA A 208 -4.08 19.60 -4.37
C ALA A 208 -3.34 20.13 -5.62
N GLY A 209 -2.12 20.65 -5.45
CA GLY A 209 -1.30 21.16 -6.56
C GLY A 209 -0.72 20.09 -7.50
N PHE A 210 -0.84 18.80 -7.17
CA PHE A 210 -0.24 17.70 -7.93
C PHE A 210 -1.26 16.88 -8.73
N MET A 211 -2.56 17.05 -8.49
CA MET A 211 -3.61 16.24 -9.13
C MET A 211 -3.59 16.33 -10.65
N LYS A 212 -3.33 17.53 -11.21
CA LYS A 212 -3.19 17.70 -12.67
C LYS A 212 -2.08 16.83 -13.24
N LEU A 213 -0.95 16.71 -12.54
CA LEU A 213 0.18 15.88 -12.96
C LEU A 213 -0.17 14.39 -12.87
N GLY A 214 -0.83 13.98 -11.79
CA GLY A 214 -1.30 12.59 -11.64
C GLY A 214 -2.26 12.18 -12.76
N ALA A 215 -3.20 13.04 -13.14
CA ALA A 215 -4.14 12.76 -14.23
C ALA A 215 -3.47 12.63 -15.60
N LEU A 216 -2.38 13.36 -15.86
CA LEU A 216 -1.63 13.24 -17.11
C LEU A 216 -0.92 11.89 -17.25
N ARG A 217 -0.51 11.29 -16.13
CA ARG A 217 0.16 9.98 -16.11
C ARG A 217 -0.77 8.82 -16.49
N ALA A 218 -2.06 8.95 -16.22
CA ALA A 218 -3.06 7.95 -16.59
C ALA A 218 -3.40 7.92 -18.10
N LYS A 219 -2.86 8.84 -18.91
CA LYS A 219 -3.07 8.91 -20.37
C LYS A 219 -1.95 8.28 -21.19
N ALA A 220 -0.79 8.05 -20.59
CA ALA A 220 0.42 7.54 -21.24
C ALA A 220 0.45 6.02 -21.16
#